data_AF-A0A5C3KDS6-F1
#
_entry.id   AF-A0A5C3KDS6-F1
#
_cell.length_a   1.000
_cell.length_b   1.000
_cell.length_c   1.000
_cell.angle_alpha   90.00
_cell.angle_beta   90.00
_cell.angle_gamma   90.00
#
_symmetry.space_group_name_H-M   'P 1'
#
loop_
_entity.id
_entity.type
_entity.pdbx_description
1 polymer ?
#
loop_
_entity_poly.entity_id
_entity_poly.type
_entity_poly.pdbx_seq_one_letter_code
_entity_poly.pdbx_strand_id
1 'polypeptide(L)'
;MEILNFAVKEGGEVKARPTTLLSRIITPIHFIGMLFMPIIFLIAYAMRFALGIKNDIVGQWLREYSLPTADFTPQTILALQIAGVISSVWVWKATCDVFTFLGSQWHFIGRREKPKLITSGPYASVRHPLYTWFIAQGLCQMLMYWSWVPAIAFGVTLFSLVVKIPIE
;
A
#
# COMPACT_ATOMS: atom_id res chain seq x y z
N MET A 1 -5.57 17.14 -15.91
CA MET A 1 -6.99 17.22 -16.34
C MET A 1 -7.34 16.21 -17.43
N GLU A 2 -6.47 15.93 -18.41
CA GLU A 2 -6.76 14.98 -19.51
C GLU A 2 -7.12 13.55 -19.07
N ILE A 3 -6.42 12.99 -18.08
CA ILE A 3 -6.70 11.61 -17.58
C ILE A 3 -8.07 11.53 -16.90
N LEU A 4 -8.45 12.56 -16.14
CA LEU A 4 -9.77 12.67 -15.51
C LEU A 4 -10.87 12.78 -16.57
N ASN A 5 -10.64 13.59 -17.60
CA ASN A 5 -11.56 13.73 -18.73
C ASN A 5 -11.72 12.42 -19.51
N PHE A 6 -10.63 11.67 -19.71
CA PHE A 6 -10.67 10.35 -20.34
C PHE A 6 -11.49 9.34 -19.51
N ALA A 7 -11.23 9.26 -18.20
CA ALA A 7 -11.93 8.32 -17.33
C ALA A 7 -13.43 8.62 -17.20
N VAL A 8 -13.82 9.90 -17.17
CA VAL A 8 -15.23 10.34 -17.21
C VAL A 8 -15.85 10.05 -18.58
N LYS A 9 -15.14 10.30 -19.68
CA LYS A 9 -15.65 10.01 -21.03
C LYS A 9 -15.95 8.52 -21.23
N GLU A 10 -15.04 7.66 -20.80
CA GLU A 10 -15.13 6.20 -21.00
C GLU A 10 -16.01 5.50 -19.96
N GLY A 11 -15.80 5.80 -18.68
CA GLY A 11 -16.49 5.13 -17.57
C GLY A 11 -17.74 5.86 -17.08
N GLY A 12 -17.91 7.14 -17.43
CA GLY A 12 -18.95 8.00 -16.87
C GLY A 12 -18.61 8.53 -15.47
N GLU A 13 -19.55 9.31 -14.92
CA GLU A 13 -19.46 9.86 -13.56
C GLU A 13 -19.56 8.77 -12.49
N VAL A 14 -19.05 9.07 -11.29
CA VAL A 14 -19.14 8.16 -10.15
C VAL A 14 -20.52 8.27 -9.50
N LYS A 15 -21.40 7.30 -9.75
CA LYS A 15 -22.80 7.33 -9.27
C LYS A 15 -23.01 6.75 -7.88
N ALA A 16 -22.30 5.67 -7.55
CA ALA A 16 -22.50 4.96 -6.29
C ALA A 16 -21.30 5.19 -5.35
N ARG A 17 -21.57 5.70 -4.15
CA ARG A 17 -20.61 5.82 -3.06
C ARG A 17 -21.12 5.03 -1.84
N PRO A 18 -20.23 4.62 -0.94
CA PRO A 18 -20.64 3.89 0.24
C PRO A 18 -21.52 4.74 1.16
N THR A 19 -22.62 4.15 1.61
CA THR A 19 -23.66 4.82 2.40
C THR A 19 -23.35 4.79 3.90
N THR A 20 -22.65 3.76 4.37
CA THR A 20 -22.35 3.57 5.81
C THR A 20 -21.07 4.28 6.22
N LEU A 21 -20.97 4.67 7.50
CA LEU A 21 -19.73 5.26 8.03
C LEU A 21 -18.53 4.32 7.89
N LEU A 22 -18.72 3.04 8.24
CA LEU A 22 -17.68 2.01 8.17
C LEU A 22 -17.03 1.94 6.79
N SER A 23 -17.86 1.84 5.74
CA SER A 23 -17.38 1.74 4.36
C SER A 23 -16.68 3.00 3.84
N ARG A 24 -16.97 4.18 4.43
CA ARG A 24 -16.27 5.44 4.11
C ARG A 24 -14.90 5.54 4.77
N ILE A 25 -14.74 5.05 6.00
CA ILE A 25 -13.49 5.17 6.77
C ILE A 25 -12.51 4.02 6.51
N ILE A 26 -13.00 2.83 6.11
CA ILE A 26 -12.16 1.64 5.93
C ILE A 26 -11.09 1.85 4.84
N THR A 27 -11.42 2.65 3.82
CA THR A 27 -10.49 2.96 2.73
C THR A 27 -9.31 3.82 3.23
N PRO A 28 -9.54 5.00 3.83
CA PRO A 28 -8.48 5.76 4.51
C PRO A 28 -7.63 4.92 5.47
N ILE A 29 -8.23 4.02 6.25
CA ILE A 29 -7.51 3.22 7.26
C ILE A 29 -6.43 2.34 6.61
N HIS A 30 -6.72 1.58 5.55
CA HIS A 30 -5.68 0.75 4.93
C HIS A 30 -4.65 1.59 4.17
N PHE A 31 -5.05 2.72 3.56
CA PHE A 31 -4.10 3.62 2.92
C PHE A 31 -3.11 4.21 3.94
N ILE A 32 -3.60 4.62 5.11
CA ILE A 32 -2.74 5.07 6.21
C ILE A 32 -1.81 3.93 6.64
N GLY A 33 -2.33 2.73 6.89
CA GLY A 33 -1.51 1.58 7.24
C GLY A 33 -0.40 1.29 6.21
N MET A 34 -0.71 1.41 4.92
CA MET A 34 0.25 1.15 3.84
C MET A 34 1.28 2.27 3.64
N LEU A 35 0.89 3.53 3.81
CA LEU A 35 1.71 4.70 3.46
C LEU A 35 2.41 5.34 4.65
N PHE A 36 1.99 5.03 5.89
CA PHE A 36 2.54 5.65 7.09
C PHE A 36 4.06 5.50 7.17
N MET A 37 4.58 4.27 7.08
CA MET A 37 6.01 4.03 7.25
C MET A 37 6.87 4.66 6.14
N PRO A 38 6.54 4.48 4.85
CA PRO A 38 7.30 5.12 3.77
C PRO A 38 7.27 6.65 3.85
N ILE A 39 6.12 7.26 4.18
CA ILE A 39 5.99 8.72 4.28
C ILE A 39 6.82 9.25 5.45
N ILE A 40 6.70 8.66 6.65
CA ILE A 40 7.48 9.08 7.83
C ILE A 40 8.98 8.94 7.56
N PHE A 41 9.40 7.85 6.93
CA PHE A 41 10.80 7.63 6.57
C PHE A 41 11.31 8.70 5.60
N LEU A 42 10.55 9.00 4.53
CA LEU A 42 10.91 10.04 3.55
C LEU A 42 10.96 11.43 4.18
N ILE A 43 9.98 11.78 5.02
CA ILE A 43 9.94 13.07 5.72
C ILE A 43 11.16 13.22 6.63
N ALA A 44 11.48 12.21 7.44
CA ALA A 44 12.62 12.28 8.34
C ALA A 44 13.96 12.39 7.58
N TYR A 45 14.10 11.64 6.48
CA TYR A 45 15.28 11.73 5.63
C TYR A 45 15.40 13.11 4.95
N ALA A 46 14.29 13.65 4.44
CA ALA A 46 14.25 14.99 3.86
C ALA A 46 14.57 16.08 4.89
N MET A 47 14.02 15.99 6.11
CA MET A 47 14.31 16.92 7.20
C MET A 47 15.79 16.87 7.63
N ARG A 48 16.38 15.67 7.72
CA ARG A 48 17.81 15.51 7.98
C ARG A 48 18.66 16.27 6.98
N PHE A 49 18.33 16.15 5.69
CA PHE A 49 19.06 16.82 4.61
C PHE A 49 18.80 18.33 4.59
N ALA A 50 17.54 18.76 4.65
CA ALA A 50 17.15 20.16 4.49
C ALA A 50 17.46 21.04 5.71
N LEU A 51 17.36 20.48 6.92
CA LEU A 51 17.49 21.24 8.18
C LEU A 51 18.81 20.95 8.92
N GLY A 52 19.68 20.10 8.36
CA GLY A 52 20.95 19.72 8.99
C GLY A 52 20.79 18.99 10.33
N ILE A 53 19.62 18.40 10.61
CA ILE A 53 19.35 17.65 11.83
C ILE A 53 20.24 16.41 11.82
N LYS A 54 21.25 16.36 12.70
CA LYS A 54 22.20 15.24 12.79
C LYS A 54 21.61 14.00 13.46
N ASN A 55 20.53 14.15 14.22
CA ASN A 55 19.92 13.06 14.95
C ASN A 55 19.13 12.15 14.00
N ASP A 56 19.51 10.87 14.00
CA ASP A 56 18.83 9.79 13.26
C ASP A 56 17.58 9.33 14.02
N ILE A 57 16.58 10.21 14.14
CA ILE A 57 15.36 9.94 14.92
C ILE A 57 14.64 8.69 14.39
N VAL A 58 14.50 8.57 13.07
CA VAL A 58 13.81 7.41 12.47
C VAL A 58 14.63 6.14 12.58
N GLY A 59 15.95 6.16 12.39
CA GLY A 59 16.76 4.96 12.62
C GLY A 59 16.84 4.58 14.09
N GLN A 60 16.83 5.53 15.03
CA GLN A 60 16.73 5.25 16.47
C GLN A 60 15.42 4.55 16.79
N TRP A 61 14.31 5.11 16.31
CA TRP A 61 12.98 4.51 16.47
C TRP A 61 12.90 3.11 15.84
N LEU A 62 13.40 2.92 14.62
CA LEU A 62 13.45 1.62 13.97
C LEU A 62 14.24 0.58 14.78
N ARG A 63 15.36 0.99 15.40
CA ARG A 63 16.18 0.13 16.26
C ARG A 63 15.46 -0.21 17.58
N GLU A 64 14.83 0.77 18.21
CA GLU A 64 14.08 0.61 19.46
C GLU A 64 12.91 -0.37 19.29
N TYR A 65 12.18 -0.27 18.18
CA TYR A 65 11.05 -1.14 17.86
C TYR A 65 11.41 -2.22 16.83
N SER A 66 12.65 -2.69 16.84
CA SER A 66 13.09 -3.73 15.91
C SER A 66 12.43 -5.08 16.21
N LEU A 67 12.24 -5.90 15.18
CA LEU A 67 11.83 -7.29 15.35
C LEU A 67 12.93 -8.09 16.05
N PRO A 68 12.62 -9.19 16.75
CA PRO A 68 13.61 -10.01 17.44
C PRO A 68 14.81 -10.37 16.55
N THR A 69 16.01 -10.19 17.08
CA THR A 69 17.28 -10.43 16.36
C THR A 69 18.07 -11.60 16.93
N ALA A 70 17.67 -12.18 18.07
CA ALA A 70 18.43 -13.21 18.78
C ALA A 70 18.78 -14.43 17.90
N ASP A 71 17.90 -14.77 16.95
CA ASP A 71 18.05 -15.92 16.07
C ASP A 71 18.75 -15.59 14.73
N PHE A 72 19.11 -14.32 14.50
CA PHE A 72 19.61 -13.86 13.21
C PHE A 72 20.93 -13.10 13.33
N THR A 73 21.87 -13.41 12.42
CA THR A 73 23.09 -12.60 12.29
C THR A 73 22.75 -11.22 11.70
N PRO A 74 23.56 -10.18 11.96
CA PRO A 74 23.39 -8.87 11.32
C PRO A 74 23.38 -8.95 9.79
N GLN A 75 24.18 -9.85 9.21
CA GLN A 75 24.25 -10.09 7.76
C GLN A 75 22.95 -10.71 7.23
N THR A 76 22.35 -11.62 8.00
CA THR A 76 21.05 -12.23 7.65
C THR A 76 19.94 -11.17 7.64
N ILE A 77 19.89 -10.32 8.67
CA ILE A 77 18.91 -9.23 8.73
C ILE A 77 19.10 -8.27 7.56
N LEU A 78 20.34 -7.86 7.27
CA LEU A 78 20.65 -7.01 6.14
C LEU A 78 20.22 -7.64 4.81
N ALA A 79 20.47 -8.93 4.61
CA ALA A 79 20.03 -9.65 3.41
C ALA A 79 18.51 -9.66 3.27
N LEU A 80 17.77 -9.86 4.37
CA LEU A 80 16.31 -9.81 4.39
C LEU A 80 15.79 -8.40 4.08
N GLN A 81 16.43 -7.36 4.62
CA GLN A 81 16.09 -5.97 4.31
C GLN A 81 16.29 -5.67 2.82
N ILE A 82 17.43 -6.06 2.25
CA ILE A 82 17.73 -5.91 0.81
C ILE A 82 16.69 -6.66 -0.04
N ALA A 83 16.38 -7.91 0.33
CA ALA A 83 15.36 -8.70 -0.35
C ALA A 83 13.98 -8.03 -0.29
N GLY A 84 13.62 -7.44 0.86
CA GLY A 84 12.41 -6.64 1.02
C GLY A 84 12.36 -5.44 0.09
N VAL A 85 13.47 -4.70 -0.05
CA VAL A 85 13.56 -3.52 -0.95
C VAL A 85 13.36 -3.96 -2.40
N ILE A 86 14.10 -4.98 -2.85
CA ILE A 86 14.00 -5.48 -4.23
C ILE A 86 12.57 -5.96 -4.50
N SER A 87 12.00 -6.73 -3.59
CA SER A 87 10.62 -7.24 -3.70
C SER A 87 9.60 -6.09 -3.75
N SER A 88 9.79 -5.03 -2.96
CA SER A 88 8.92 -3.85 -3.00
C SER A 88 8.91 -3.16 -4.36
N VAL A 89 10.03 -3.09 -5.06
CA VAL A 89 10.09 -2.51 -6.42
C VAL A 89 9.30 -3.36 -7.41
N TRP A 90 9.40 -4.69 -7.31
CA TRP A 90 8.62 -5.61 -8.11
C TRP A 90 7.11 -5.51 -7.81
N VAL A 91 6.73 -5.46 -6.54
CA VAL A 91 5.34 -5.30 -6.10
C VAL A 91 4.76 -3.97 -6.58
N TRP A 92 5.54 -2.89 -6.54
CA TRP A 92 5.14 -1.60 -7.10
C TRP A 92 4.85 -1.71 -8.60
N LYS A 93 5.75 -2.32 -9.38
CA LYS A 93 5.54 -2.54 -10.81
C LYS A 93 4.28 -3.37 -11.08
N ALA A 94 4.08 -4.46 -10.36
CA ALA A 94 2.89 -5.29 -10.48
C ALA A 94 1.60 -4.53 -10.13
N THR A 95 1.65 -3.67 -9.11
CA THR A 95 0.54 -2.78 -8.73
C THR A 95 0.20 -1.80 -9.86
N CYS A 96 1.22 -1.16 -10.46
CA CYS A 96 1.05 -0.30 -11.64
C CYS A 96 0.40 -1.07 -12.80
N ASP A 97 0.82 -2.31 -13.04
CA ASP A 97 0.24 -3.13 -14.10
C ASP A 97 -1.25 -3.40 -13.85
N VAL A 98 -1.66 -3.70 -12.61
CA VAL A 98 -3.09 -3.85 -12.29
C VAL A 98 -3.89 -2.57 -12.58
N PHE A 99 -3.34 -1.39 -12.28
CA PHE A 99 -3.99 -0.13 -12.62
C PHE A 99 -4.19 0.05 -14.14
N THR A 100 -3.28 -0.46 -14.97
CA THR A 100 -3.46 -0.40 -16.42
C THR A 100 -4.64 -1.24 -16.90
N PHE A 101 -4.88 -2.41 -16.30
CA PHE A 101 -6.03 -3.27 -16.62
C PHE A 101 -7.37 -2.66 -16.17
N LEU A 102 -7.41 -1.98 -15.02
CA LEU A 102 -8.61 -1.26 -14.60
C LEU A 102 -8.88 -0.04 -15.48
N GLY A 103 -7.82 0.70 -15.86
CA GLY A 103 -7.92 1.87 -16.72
C GLY A 103 -9.02 2.84 -16.28
N SER A 104 -9.95 3.13 -17.19
CA SER A 104 -11.07 4.05 -16.93
C SER A 104 -12.05 3.54 -15.87
N GLN A 105 -12.02 2.25 -15.51
CA GLN A 105 -12.91 1.68 -14.50
C GLN A 105 -12.41 1.90 -13.07
N TRP A 106 -11.15 2.28 -12.88
CA TRP A 106 -10.62 2.52 -11.54
C TRP A 106 -11.27 3.74 -10.88
N HIS A 107 -11.64 3.57 -9.61
CA HIS A 107 -12.00 4.63 -8.69
C HIS A 107 -11.78 4.14 -7.25
N PHE A 108 -11.46 5.06 -6.32
CA PHE A 108 -11.04 4.69 -4.98
C PHE A 108 -12.14 4.06 -4.11
N ILE A 109 -13.42 4.42 -4.32
CA ILE A 109 -14.51 4.10 -3.40
C ILE A 109 -15.88 3.86 -4.10
N GLY A 110 -15.97 4.02 -5.42
CA GLY A 110 -17.27 4.18 -6.07
C GLY A 110 -17.37 3.56 -7.44
N ARG A 111 -18.58 3.12 -7.80
CA ARG A 111 -18.86 2.58 -9.12
C ARG A 111 -19.19 3.71 -10.10
N ARG A 112 -18.64 3.61 -11.30
CA ARG A 112 -18.96 4.54 -12.38
C ARG A 112 -20.32 4.24 -12.99
N GLU A 113 -20.86 5.19 -13.74
CA GLU A 113 -22.14 5.09 -14.41
C GLU A 113 -22.18 4.01 -15.49
N LYS A 114 -21.06 3.79 -16.20
CA LYS A 114 -20.92 2.76 -17.25
C LYS A 114 -19.91 1.69 -16.81
N PRO A 115 -20.21 0.88 -15.77
CA PRO A 115 -19.27 -0.09 -15.25
C PRO A 115 -19.06 -1.23 -16.25
N LYS A 116 -17.80 -1.56 -16.50
CA LYS A 116 -17.40 -2.75 -17.27
C LYS A 116 -16.67 -3.71 -16.35
N LEU A 117 -17.10 -4.97 -16.36
CA LEU A 117 -16.41 -6.01 -15.62
C LEU A 117 -15.11 -6.37 -16.34
N ILE A 118 -13.98 -6.28 -15.63
CA ILE A 118 -12.68 -6.67 -16.14
C ILE A 118 -12.38 -8.10 -15.67
N THR A 119 -12.21 -9.02 -16.60
CA THR A 119 -11.91 -10.45 -16.33
C THR A 119 -10.64 -10.92 -17.02
N SER A 120 -9.83 -10.00 -17.55
CA SER A 120 -8.56 -10.28 -18.23
C SER A 120 -7.35 -9.93 -17.35
N GLY A 121 -6.18 -10.44 -17.73
CA GLY A 121 -4.94 -10.19 -16.99
C GLY A 121 -5.01 -10.73 -15.55
N PRO A 122 -4.52 -9.98 -14.54
CA PRO A 122 -4.57 -10.40 -13.13
C PRO A 122 -5.99 -10.70 -12.63
N TYR A 123 -7.01 -10.04 -13.20
CA TYR A 123 -8.42 -10.23 -12.85
C TYR A 123 -9.00 -11.56 -13.33
N ALA A 124 -8.31 -12.27 -14.24
CA ALA A 124 -8.71 -13.62 -14.65
C ALA A 124 -8.47 -14.66 -13.55
N SER A 125 -7.55 -14.37 -12.61
CA SER A 125 -7.17 -15.30 -11.53
C SER A 125 -7.69 -14.87 -10.16
N VAL A 126 -7.67 -13.57 -9.85
CA VAL A 126 -8.04 -13.03 -8.53
C VAL A 126 -8.96 -11.82 -8.70
N ARG A 127 -10.04 -11.74 -7.90
CA ARG A 127 -11.02 -10.63 -7.98
C ARG A 127 -10.46 -9.28 -7.49
N HIS A 128 -9.54 -9.31 -6.52
CA HIS A 128 -8.91 -8.12 -5.95
C HIS A 128 -7.37 -8.18 -6.04
N PRO A 129 -6.79 -8.12 -7.26
CA PRO A 129 -5.35 -8.21 -7.44
C PRO A 129 -4.61 -7.01 -6.81
N LEU A 130 -5.21 -5.81 -6.78
CA LEU A 130 -4.64 -4.67 -6.04
C LEU A 130 -4.44 -5.00 -4.55
N TYR A 131 -5.41 -5.63 -3.91
CA TYR A 131 -5.32 -5.97 -2.48
C TYR A 131 -4.30 -7.07 -2.22
N THR A 132 -4.15 -8.00 -3.17
CA THR A 132 -3.07 -8.99 -3.13
C THR A 132 -1.70 -8.30 -3.10
N TRP A 133 -1.51 -7.29 -3.96
CA TRP A 133 -0.25 -6.54 -3.98
C TRP A 133 -0.08 -5.59 -2.80
N PHE A 134 -1.15 -5.05 -2.21
CA PHE A 134 -1.06 -4.28 -0.96
C PHE A 134 -0.62 -5.15 0.23
N ILE A 135 -1.12 -6.39 0.30
CA ILE A 135 -0.68 -7.37 1.30
C ILE A 135 0.80 -7.71 1.07
N ALA A 136 1.19 -8.00 -0.17
CA ALA A 136 2.59 -8.27 -0.52
C ALA A 136 3.50 -7.07 -0.18
N GLN A 137 3.05 -5.84 -0.42
CA GLN A 137 3.79 -4.63 -0.09
C GLN A 137 3.97 -4.48 1.42
N GLY A 138 2.96 -4.78 2.23
CA GLY A 138 3.09 -4.77 3.69
C GLY A 138 4.12 -5.77 4.20
N LEU A 139 4.16 -6.99 3.63
CA LEU A 139 5.20 -7.97 3.93
C LEU A 139 6.60 -7.49 3.52
N CYS A 140 6.72 -6.85 2.35
CA CYS A 140 7.98 -6.23 1.93
C CYS A 140 8.44 -5.16 2.93
N GLN A 141 7.53 -4.30 3.39
CA GLN A 141 7.85 -3.27 4.39
C GLN A 141 8.31 -3.88 5.72
N MET A 142 7.69 -4.96 6.19
CA MET A 142 8.14 -5.66 7.39
C MET A 142 9.60 -6.12 7.27
N LEU A 143 9.98 -6.67 6.11
CA LEU A 143 11.36 -7.09 5.85
C LEU A 143 12.31 -5.88 5.71
N MET A 144 11.92 -4.87 4.92
CA MET A 144 12.73 -3.67 4.65
C MET A 144 13.13 -2.92 5.92
N TYR A 145 12.19 -2.77 6.83
CA TYR A 145 12.39 -1.96 8.04
C TYR A 145 12.75 -2.81 9.26
N TRP A 146 12.51 -4.13 9.22
CA TRP A 146 12.75 -5.06 10.32
C TRP A 146 12.24 -4.54 11.68
N SER A 147 10.99 -4.05 11.70
CA SER A 147 10.41 -3.36 12.86
C SER A 147 8.96 -3.79 13.10
N TRP A 148 8.53 -3.74 14.36
CA TRP A 148 7.14 -3.95 14.75
C TRP A 148 6.18 -2.91 14.18
N VAL A 149 6.65 -1.70 13.86
CA VAL A 149 5.79 -0.63 13.35
C VAL A 149 5.12 -1.01 12.03
N PRO A 150 5.85 -1.36 10.94
CA PRO A 150 5.23 -1.82 9.70
C PRO A 150 4.49 -3.15 9.88
N ALA A 151 4.87 -4.00 10.86
CA ALA A 151 4.13 -5.23 11.16
C ALA A 151 2.72 -4.94 11.73
N ILE A 152 2.60 -3.98 12.64
CA ILE A 152 1.31 -3.50 13.16
C ILE A 152 0.51 -2.83 12.03
N ALA A 153 1.15 -1.98 11.24
CA ALA A 153 0.51 -1.31 10.11
C ALA A 153 0.01 -2.31 9.05
N PHE A 154 0.74 -3.41 8.83
CA PHE A 154 0.32 -4.53 8.02
C PHE A 154 -0.91 -5.24 8.61
N GLY A 155 -0.93 -5.51 9.92
CA GLY A 155 -2.10 -6.06 10.61
C GLY A 155 -3.35 -5.20 10.44
N VAL A 156 -3.22 -3.87 10.61
CA VAL A 156 -4.32 -2.91 10.38
C VAL A 156 -4.79 -2.93 8.92
N THR A 157 -3.85 -2.99 7.98
CA THR A 157 -4.14 -3.08 6.54
C THR A 157 -4.89 -4.36 6.21
N LEU A 158 -4.41 -5.51 6.70
CA LEU A 158 -5.02 -6.82 6.47
C LEU A 158 -6.44 -6.87 7.04
N PHE A 159 -6.64 -6.43 8.28
CA PHE A 159 -7.96 -6.35 8.89
C PHE A 159 -8.90 -5.45 8.08
N SER A 160 -8.42 -4.28 7.66
CA SER A 160 -9.20 -3.35 6.86
C SER A 160 -9.62 -3.96 5.52
N LEU A 161 -8.74 -4.70 4.85
CA LEU A 161 -9.05 -5.41 3.61
C LEU A 161 -10.08 -6.53 3.82
N VAL A 162 -9.99 -7.30 4.91
CA VAL A 162 -10.98 -8.33 5.26
C VAL A 162 -12.38 -7.73 5.43
N VAL A 163 -12.48 -6.55 6.05
CA VAL A 163 -13.76 -5.83 6.20
C VAL A 163 -14.23 -5.21 4.88
N LYS A 164 -13.31 -4.71 4.05
CA LYS A 164 -13.60 -3.97 2.82
C LYS A 164 -14.04 -4.87 1.66
N ILE A 165 -13.41 -6.04 1.49
CA ILE A 165 -13.69 -6.96 0.37
C ILE A 165 -15.19 -7.34 0.29
N PRO A 166 -15.90 -7.71 1.37
CA PRO A 166 -17.33 -8.04 1.30
C PRO A 166 -18.25 -6.85 1.02
N ILE A 167 -17.75 -5.62 1.17
CA ILE A 167 -18.52 -4.38 0.95
C ILE A 167 -18.48 -3.96 -0.55
N GLU A 168 -17.46 -4.39 -1.28
CA GLU A 168 -17.23 -4.05 -2.70
C GLU A 168 -17.88 -5.03 -3.67
#